data_AF-A0A850MI84-F1
#
_entry.id   AF-A0A850MI84-F1
#
_cell.length_a   1.000
_cell.length_b   1.000
_cell.length_c   1.000
_cell.angle_alpha   90.00
_cell.angle_beta   90.00
_cell.angle_gamma   90.00
#
_symmetry.space_group_name_H-M   'P 1'
#
loop_
_entity.id
_entity.type
_entity.pdbx_description
1 polymer ?
#
loop_
_entity_poly.entity_id
_entity_poly.type
_entity_poly.pdbx_seq_one_letter_code
_entity_poly.pdbx_strand_id
1 'polypeptide(L)'
;MRRVTEKDAYEVIRSAGSQGLLQSDLWRSLNTNSREGSRIATKLEKKGLVRRARELCEGRWTYRLYVDEKIQLSEILWCTLDRCPCFICKSLPQCGLGQTISPTACSILDTWLIEQAVENNGKEIPEEKDESSN
;
A
#
# COMPACT_ATOMS: atom_id res chain seq x y z
N MET A 1 26.12 -10.44 15.67
CA MET A 1 25.32 -9.21 15.90
C MET A 1 24.57 -8.90 14.62
N ARG A 2 23.23 -9.04 14.61
CA ARG A 2 22.40 -8.82 13.41
C ARG A 2 22.44 -7.34 13.03
N ARG A 3 22.78 -7.01 11.78
CA ARG A 3 22.71 -5.63 11.29
C ARG A 3 21.25 -5.30 10.99
N VAL A 4 20.78 -4.18 11.52
CA VAL A 4 19.45 -3.65 11.21
C VAL A 4 19.45 -3.11 9.79
N THR A 5 18.47 -3.54 8.99
CA THR A 5 18.33 -3.09 7.60
C THR A 5 17.23 -2.04 7.45
N GLU A 6 17.22 -1.35 6.31
CA GLU A 6 16.14 -0.40 5.97
C GLU A 6 14.78 -1.11 5.83
N LYS A 7 14.79 -2.39 5.41
CA LYS A 7 13.59 -3.23 5.29
C LYS A 7 12.99 -3.54 6.67
N ASP A 8 13.82 -3.98 7.63
CA ASP A 8 13.36 -4.26 9.00
C ASP A 8 12.71 -3.01 9.61
N ALA A 9 13.34 -1.83 9.43
CA ALA A 9 12.80 -0.58 9.94
C ALA A 9 11.49 -0.17 9.28
N TYR A 10 11.36 -0.37 7.96
CA TYR A 10 10.14 -0.08 7.23
C TYR A 10 8.98 -0.98 7.71
N GLU A 11 9.22 -2.27 7.93
CA GLU A 11 8.21 -3.21 8.43
C GLU A 11 7.69 -2.81 9.82
N VAL A 12 8.56 -2.35 10.72
CA VAL A 12 8.17 -1.86 12.05
C VAL A 12 7.33 -0.57 11.97
N ILE A 13 7.63 0.32 11.04
CA ILE A 13 6.82 1.53 10.83
C ILE A 13 5.48 1.17 10.18
N ARG A 14 5.48 0.20 9.25
CA ARG A 14 4.27 -0.31 8.59
C ARG A 14 3.32 -0.98 9.56
N SER A 15 3.82 -1.77 10.51
CA SER A 15 2.98 -2.43 11.51
C SER A 15 2.31 -1.45 12.48
N ALA A 16 2.85 -0.24 12.65
CA ALA A 16 2.21 0.82 13.42
C ALA A 16 1.00 1.47 12.72
N GLY A 17 0.82 1.21 11.41
CA GLY A 17 -0.34 1.63 10.64
C GLY A 17 -0.58 3.15 10.68
N SER A 18 -1.86 3.54 10.74
CA SER A 18 -2.29 4.94 10.73
C SER A 18 -1.92 5.74 11.98
N GLN A 19 -1.64 5.06 13.10
CA GLN A 19 -1.20 5.71 14.34
C GLN A 19 0.24 6.24 14.24
N GLY A 20 1.03 5.70 13.31
CA GLY A 20 2.45 6.03 13.16
C GLY A 20 3.29 5.62 14.37
N LEU A 21 4.61 5.72 14.21
CA LEU A 21 5.59 5.26 15.18
C LEU A 21 6.50 6.40 15.61
N LEU A 22 6.68 6.61 16.92
CA LEU A 22 7.66 7.59 17.40
C LEU A 22 9.08 7.12 17.03
N GLN A 23 9.95 8.08 16.67
CA GLN A 23 11.34 7.78 16.37
C GLN A 23 12.05 7.06 17.52
N SER A 24 11.79 7.45 18.76
CA SER A 24 12.28 6.78 19.97
C SER A 24 11.95 5.30 20.02
N ASP A 25 10.76 4.94 19.56
CA ASP A 25 10.28 3.57 19.62
C ASP A 25 10.79 2.75 18.45
N LEU A 26 11.09 3.36 17.31
CA LEU A 26 11.72 2.68 16.17
C LEU A 26 13.00 1.94 16.57
N TRP A 27 13.96 2.64 17.18
CA TRP A 27 15.23 2.00 17.52
C TRP A 27 15.16 1.13 18.77
N ARG A 28 14.19 1.37 19.67
CA ARG A 28 13.88 0.43 20.76
C ARG A 28 13.39 -0.90 20.19
N SER A 29 12.45 -0.86 19.25
CA SER A 29 11.89 -2.05 18.57
C SER A 29 12.93 -2.78 17.72
N LEU A 30 13.84 -2.04 17.08
CA LEU A 30 14.92 -2.62 16.26
C LEU A 30 16.18 -2.99 17.08
N ASN A 31 16.15 -2.81 18.40
CA ASN A 31 17.25 -3.06 19.33
C ASN A 31 18.58 -2.42 18.86
N THR A 32 18.49 -1.17 18.41
CA THR A 32 19.60 -0.39 17.85
C THR A 32 19.77 0.95 18.56
N ASN A 33 20.84 1.67 18.23
CA ASN A 33 21.11 2.99 18.79
C ASN A 33 20.37 4.10 18.02
N SER A 34 20.19 5.25 18.68
CA SER A 34 19.47 6.40 18.14
C SER A 34 20.11 6.99 16.88
N ARG A 35 21.45 6.93 16.76
CA ARG A 35 22.18 7.44 15.59
C ARG A 35 21.88 6.60 14.35
N GLU A 36 21.89 5.28 14.48
CA GLU A 36 21.61 4.36 13.39
C GLU A 36 20.12 4.37 13.03
N GLY A 37 19.22 4.37 14.02
CA GLY A 37 17.79 4.51 13.80
C GLY A 37 17.41 5.82 13.10
N SER A 38 17.99 6.95 13.52
CA SER A 38 17.77 8.24 12.87
C SER A 38 18.30 8.27 11.43
N ARG A 39 19.45 7.63 11.18
CA ARG A 39 20.03 7.51 9.84
C ARG A 39 19.13 6.70 8.91
N ILE A 40 18.58 5.58 9.39
CA ILE A 40 17.63 4.76 8.63
C ILE A 40 16.34 5.52 8.36
N ALA A 41 15.75 6.18 9.36
CA ALA A 41 14.54 6.98 9.19
C ALA A 41 14.72 8.09 8.15
N THR A 42 15.85 8.79 8.18
CA THR A 42 16.17 9.84 7.20
C THR A 42 16.34 9.29 5.79
N LYS A 43 16.89 8.07 5.64
CA LYS A 43 16.97 7.41 4.33
C LYS A 43 15.61 6.98 3.80
N LEU A 44 14.74 6.42 4.65
CA LEU A 44 13.38 6.05 4.27
C LEU A 44 12.56 7.27 3.84
N GLU A 45 12.74 8.40 4.53
CA GLU A 45 12.15 9.69 4.17
C GLU A 45 12.67 10.19 2.81
N LYS A 46 13.98 10.15 2.56
CA LYS A 46 14.55 10.52 1.25
C LYS A 46 14.06 9.65 0.10
N LYS A 47 13.71 8.39 0.37
CA LYS A 47 13.13 7.47 -0.62
C LYS A 47 11.62 7.67 -0.80
N GLY A 48 10.98 8.55 -0.03
CA GLY A 48 9.53 8.76 -0.05
C GLY A 48 8.72 7.60 0.54
N LEU A 49 9.35 6.68 1.28
CA LEU A 49 8.67 5.53 1.90
C LEU A 49 7.98 5.88 3.20
N VAL A 50 8.52 6.87 3.90
CA VAL A 50 8.08 7.26 5.24
C VAL A 50 8.01 8.78 5.32
N ARG A 51 6.94 9.30 5.91
CA ARG A 51 6.78 10.72 6.24
C ARG A 51 7.06 10.96 7.72
N ARG A 52 7.73 12.06 8.04
CA ARG A 52 7.97 12.51 9.42
C ARG A 52 7.06 13.68 9.76
N ALA A 53 6.34 13.58 10.87
CA ALA A 53 5.62 14.70 11.47
C ALA A 53 6.30 15.05 12.80
N ARG A 54 6.54 16.34 13.03
CA ARG A 54 7.08 16.81 14.30
C ARG A 54 5.97 16.76 15.36
N GLU A 55 6.28 16.20 16.53
CA GLU A 55 5.33 16.03 17.64
C GLU A 55 6.03 16.32 18.97
N LEU A 56 5.28 16.83 19.93
CA LEU A 56 5.76 17.07 21.28
C LEU A 56 5.47 15.84 22.15
N CYS A 57 6.52 15.14 22.57
CA CYS A 57 6.41 13.98 23.45
C CYS A 57 7.19 14.26 24.73
N GLU A 58 6.52 14.18 25.89
CA GLU A 58 7.15 14.39 27.21
C GLU A 58 7.96 15.71 27.31
N GLY A 59 7.45 16.80 26.72
CA GLY A 59 8.11 18.10 26.72
C GLY A 59 9.35 18.20 25.81
N ARG A 60 9.65 17.17 25.01
CA ARG A 60 10.72 17.16 24.01
C ARG A 60 10.14 17.03 22.62
N TRP A 61 10.67 17.82 21.69
CA TRP A 61 10.32 17.67 20.28
C TRP A 61 10.90 16.37 19.73
N THR A 62 10.04 15.54 19.17
CA THR A 62 10.39 14.30 18.49
C THR A 62 9.68 14.24 17.13
N TYR A 63 9.91 13.16 16.40
CA TYR A 63 9.23 12.90 15.15
C TYR A 63 8.45 11.60 15.24
N ARG A 64 7.21 11.65 14.74
CA ARG A 64 6.41 10.47 14.43
C ARG A 64 6.58 10.12 12.96
N LEU A 65 6.75 8.84 12.69
CA LEU A 65 6.98 8.24 11.40
C LEU A 65 5.68 7.60 10.92
N TYR A 66 5.29 7.88 9.68
CA TYR A 66 4.15 7.27 9.01
C TYR A 66 4.62 6.64 7.72
N VAL A 67 4.05 5.51 7.31
CA VAL A 67 4.25 5.02 5.95
C VAL A 67 3.58 6.00 4.98
N ASP A 68 4.26 6.32 3.88
CA ASP A 68 3.65 7.12 2.82
C ASP A 68 2.69 6.24 2.01
N GLU A 69 1.39 6.58 2.05
CA GLU A 69 0.33 5.80 1.42
C GLU A 69 0.49 5.69 -0.10
N LYS A 70 1.19 6.65 -0.73
CA LYS A 70 1.46 6.62 -2.17
C LYS A 70 2.26 5.39 -2.62
N ILE A 71 2.99 4.74 -1.71
CA ILE A 71 3.82 3.56 -2.00
C ILE A 71 3.10 2.24 -1.66
N GLN A 72 1.86 2.26 -1.16
CA GLN A 72 1.08 1.03 -0.99
C GLN A 72 0.79 0.28 -2.30
N LEU A 73 1.16 0.83 -3.46
CA LEU A 73 1.16 0.14 -4.75
C LEU A 73 2.27 -0.94 -4.90
N SER A 74 3.22 -1.06 -3.96
CA SER A 74 4.46 -1.83 -4.20
C SER A 74 4.32 -3.35 -4.13
N GLU A 75 3.18 -3.91 -3.76
CA GLU A 75 2.97 -5.35 -3.77
C GLU A 75 1.69 -5.66 -4.53
N ILE A 76 1.70 -5.42 -5.85
CA ILE A 76 0.82 -6.20 -6.74
C ILE A 76 1.29 -7.65 -6.59
N LEU A 77 0.64 -8.38 -5.68
CA LEU A 77 0.94 -9.77 -5.46
C LEU A 77 0.54 -10.51 -6.73
N TRP A 78 1.33 -11.51 -7.17
CA TRP A 78 0.98 -12.29 -8.36
C TRP A 78 -0.43 -12.87 -8.28
N CYS A 79 -0.90 -13.22 -7.08
CA CYS A 79 -2.28 -13.69 -6.88
C CYS A 79 -3.34 -12.63 -7.19
N THR A 80 -3.05 -11.34 -7.03
CA THR A 80 -3.95 -10.23 -7.41
C THR A 80 -4.08 -10.10 -8.94
N LEU A 81 -3.13 -10.64 -9.69
CA LEU A 81 -3.14 -10.69 -11.15
C LEU A 81 -3.47 -12.09 -11.68
N ASP A 82 -3.80 -13.03 -10.80
CA ASP A 82 -4.09 -14.40 -11.22
C ASP A 82 -5.25 -14.39 -12.22
N ARG A 83 -5.05 -15.08 -13.34
CA ARG A 83 -6.03 -15.20 -14.43
C ARG A 83 -6.51 -13.88 -15.05
N CYS A 84 -5.76 -12.78 -14.92
CA CYS A 84 -6.10 -11.54 -15.60
C CYS A 84 -6.20 -11.78 -17.12
N PRO A 85 -7.36 -11.51 -17.76
CA PRO A 85 -7.63 -11.87 -19.15
C PRO A 85 -6.72 -11.13 -20.14
N CYS A 86 -6.16 -9.99 -19.72
CA CYS A 86 -5.23 -9.21 -20.52
C CYS A 86 -3.95 -9.99 -20.90
N PHE A 87 -3.47 -10.91 -20.07
CA PHE A 87 -2.23 -11.66 -20.36
C PHE A 87 -2.34 -12.65 -21.53
N ILE A 88 -3.57 -13.03 -21.90
CA ILE A 88 -3.85 -13.99 -22.98
C ILE A 88 -4.59 -13.28 -24.15
N CYS A 89 -4.84 -11.98 -24.00
CA CYS A 89 -5.62 -11.21 -24.95
C CYS A 89 -4.84 -10.99 -26.27
N LYS A 90 -5.37 -11.51 -27.39
CA LYS A 90 -4.75 -11.38 -28.72
C LYS A 90 -4.74 -9.94 -29.24
N SER A 91 -5.68 -9.11 -28.81
CA SER A 91 -5.76 -7.70 -29.20
C SER A 91 -4.96 -6.77 -28.30
N LEU A 92 -4.25 -7.30 -27.29
CA LEU A 92 -3.41 -6.50 -26.38
C LEU A 92 -2.43 -5.56 -27.12
N PRO A 93 -1.78 -5.94 -28.24
CA PRO A 93 -0.87 -5.02 -28.96
C PRO A 93 -1.56 -3.76 -29.51
N GLN A 94 -2.88 -3.80 -29.69
CA GLN A 94 -3.69 -2.69 -30.20
C GLN A 94 -4.57 -2.07 -29.09
N CYS A 95 -4.47 -2.59 -27.86
CA CYS A 95 -5.23 -2.16 -26.70
C CYS A 95 -4.49 -0.99 -26.03
N GLY A 96 -5.07 0.21 -26.08
CA GLY A 96 -4.43 1.41 -25.52
C GLY A 96 -5.37 2.59 -25.36
N LEU A 97 -4.94 3.59 -24.59
CA LEU A 97 -5.71 4.82 -24.38
C LEU A 97 -5.93 5.55 -25.72
N GLY A 98 -7.19 5.83 -26.05
CA GLY A 98 -7.56 6.51 -27.29
C GLY A 98 -7.48 5.67 -28.56
N GLN A 99 -7.24 4.36 -28.45
CA GLN A 99 -7.34 3.42 -29.57
C GLN A 99 -8.78 2.90 -29.73
N THR A 100 -9.05 2.25 -30.87
CA THR A 100 -10.35 1.58 -31.12
C THR A 100 -10.63 0.48 -30.11
N ILE A 101 -9.58 -0.19 -29.63
CA ILE A 101 -9.62 -1.14 -28.55
C ILE A 101 -8.96 -0.46 -27.35
N SER A 102 -9.75 -0.15 -26.33
CA SER A 102 -9.28 0.52 -25.11
C SER A 102 -9.54 -0.36 -23.89
N PRO A 103 -8.62 -0.41 -22.92
CA PRO A 103 -8.87 -1.06 -21.63
C PRO A 103 -10.10 -0.51 -20.92
N THR A 104 -10.41 0.78 -21.11
CA THR A 104 -11.53 1.46 -20.46
C THR A 104 -12.92 1.09 -21.00
N ALA A 105 -12.99 0.38 -22.13
CA ALA A 105 -14.23 -0.05 -22.75
C ALA A 105 -14.24 -1.57 -23.00
N CYS A 106 -13.37 -2.30 -22.30
CA CYS A 106 -13.17 -3.73 -22.52
C CYS A 106 -14.08 -4.54 -21.59
N SER A 107 -15.20 -5.05 -22.14
CA SER A 107 -16.16 -5.84 -21.37
C SER A 107 -15.55 -7.10 -20.71
N ILE A 108 -14.55 -7.72 -21.33
CA ILE A 108 -13.85 -8.89 -20.78
C ILE A 108 -13.08 -8.51 -19.51
N LEU A 109 -12.42 -7.35 -19.53
CA LEU A 109 -11.69 -6.84 -18.37
C LEU A 109 -12.65 -6.42 -17.26
N ASP A 110 -13.77 -5.77 -17.61
CA ASP A 110 -14.79 -5.33 -16.66
C ASP A 110 -15.38 -6.53 -15.89
N THR A 111 -15.78 -7.59 -16.58
CA THR A 111 -16.30 -8.80 -15.94
C THR A 111 -15.30 -9.39 -14.96
N TRP A 112 -14.03 -9.52 -15.38
CA TRP A 112 -12.99 -10.05 -14.49
C TRP A 112 -12.76 -9.14 -13.27
N LEU A 113 -12.75 -7.81 -13.44
CA LEU A 113 -12.61 -6.87 -12.33
C LEU A 113 -13.78 -6.99 -11.33
N ILE A 114 -15.00 -7.18 -11.81
CA ILE A 114 -16.18 -7.39 -10.96
C ILE A 114 -16.06 -8.71 -10.20
N GLU A 115 -15.66 -9.80 -10.87
CA GLU A 115 -15.41 -11.10 -10.22
C GLU A 115 -14.34 -10.98 -9.12
N GLN A 116 -13.21 -10.32 -9.40
CA GLN A 116 -12.16 -10.09 -8.41
C GLN A 116 -12.63 -9.20 -7.26
N ALA A 117 -13.48 -8.20 -7.52
CA ALA A 117 -14.06 -7.37 -6.47
C ALA A 117 -14.99 -8.18 -5.57
N VAL A 118 -15.79 -9.10 -6.12
CA VAL A 118 -16.66 -10.00 -5.35
C VAL A 118 -15.86 -11.02 -4.54
N GLU A 119 -14.84 -11.63 -5.13
CA GLU A 119 -13.96 -12.59 -4.44
C GLU A 119 -13.22 -11.92 -3.25
N ASN A 120 -12.77 -10.68 -3.44
CA ASN A 120 -12.10 -9.91 -2.39
C ASN A 120 -13.08 -9.33 -1.35
N ASN A 121 -14.30 -8.97 -1.77
CA ASN A 121 -15.39 -8.45 -0.91
C ASN A 121 -16.32 -9.55 -0.37
N GLY A 122 -15.93 -10.82 -0.43
CA GLY A 122 -16.58 -11.92 0.31
C GLY A 122 -16.57 -11.76 1.85
N LYS A 123 -16.15 -10.59 2.35
CA LYS A 123 -16.53 -10.03 3.65
C LYS A 123 -17.36 -8.77 3.39
N GLU A 124 -18.68 -8.91 3.57
CA GLU A 124 -19.74 -7.88 3.53
C GLU A 124 -20.28 -7.49 2.14
N ILE A 125 -21.48 -8.01 1.84
CA ILE A 125 -22.42 -7.50 0.83
C ILE A 125 -23.48 -6.69 1.58
N PRO A 126 -23.72 -5.40 1.29
CA PRO A 126 -25.00 -4.77 1.55
C PRO A 126 -25.97 -5.18 0.44
N GLU A 127 -27.05 -5.87 0.81
CA GLU A 127 -28.18 -6.13 -0.06
C GLU A 127 -28.84 -4.80 -0.46
N GLU A 128 -28.80 -4.46 -1.75
CA GLU A 128 -29.68 -3.44 -2.32
C GLU A 128 -31.10 -4.00 -2.36
N LYS A 129 -31.93 -3.57 -1.41
CA LYS A 129 -33.39 -3.67 -1.52
C LYS A 129 -33.88 -2.47 -2.29
N ASP A 130 -34.13 -2.64 -3.59
CA ASP A 130 -35.01 -1.73 -4.31
C ASP A 130 -36.44 -2.26 -4.24
N GLU A 131 -37.15 -1.81 -3.20
CA GLU A 131 -38.59 -1.61 -3.26
C GLU A 131 -38.87 -0.43 -4.21
N SER A 132 -39.59 -0.66 -5.29
CA SER A 132 -40.45 0.36 -5.92
C SER A 132 -41.57 -0.30 -6.70
N SER A 133 -42.67 -0.51 -5.98
CA SER A 133 -44.06 -0.24 -6.38
C SER A 133 -44.29 0.15 -7.84
N ASN A 134 -45.04 -0.66 -8.56
CA ASN A 134 -46.38 -0.28 -9.02
C ASN A 134 -47.23 -1.53 -9.34
#